data_AF-A0A7J8N6W0-F1
#
_entry.id   AF-A0A7J8N6W0-F1
#
_cell.length_a   1.000
_cell.length_b   1.000
_cell.length_c   1.000
_cell.angle_alpha   90.00
_cell.angle_beta   90.00
_cell.angle_gamma   90.00
#
_symmetry.space_group_name_H-M   'P 1'
#
loop_
_entity.id
_entity.type
_entity.pdbx_description
1 polymer ?
#
loop_
_entity_poly.entity_id
_entity_poly.type
_entity_poly.pdbx_seq_one_letter_code
_entity_poly.pdbx_strand_id
1 'polypeptide(L)'
;VINKFYEIRQGTIGEVEDASLDDKCACLLHDPGEMWSFNDSSTAKYISSLEEELERVRSSVDDLRNKLRVGLEIENHLKKKVRGLERKKITSDRMILDRVTELRHYHSEHKVQIMNLLDMEKSHIERFVELVEEKIRQFDARGQNVHCVLKPDEYEHVDVHLSTDAEAELVSKGDMLNLNIAETKAHAAEALAQALQEKRDVLDNIAESKGDASEALAQALQEKVATLLLLSQQEERHLLEKNINAALQKKVDELQRNLLQVTNEKVKALLELAQFKRKYQLLQEKINNEVKQGNVLAEVADRRIATYERDGKLKSLLKKTYLRRWVGAPDTGGNEAEASPNSMDFVRYQ
;
A
#
# COMPACT_ATOMS: atom_id res chain seq x y z
N VAL A 1 9.19 -35.68 72.48
CA VAL A 1 8.31 -34.54 72.13
C VAL A 1 8.43 -33.47 73.20
N ILE A 2 7.95 -33.72 74.43
CA ILE A 2 8.04 -32.83 75.61
C ILE A 2 9.35 -32.04 75.67
N ASN A 3 10.52 -32.71 75.69
CA ASN A 3 11.83 -32.02 75.76
C ASN A 3 12.01 -30.94 74.68
N LYS A 4 11.60 -31.16 73.43
CA LYS A 4 11.75 -30.15 72.36
C LYS A 4 10.91 -28.91 72.58
N PHE A 5 9.68 -29.06 73.10
CA PHE A 5 8.86 -27.92 73.49
C PHE A 5 9.46 -27.21 74.70
N TYR A 6 9.98 -27.96 75.68
CA TYR A 6 10.65 -27.39 76.84
C TYR A 6 11.95 -26.65 76.47
N GLU A 7 12.75 -27.17 75.53
CA GLU A 7 13.93 -26.51 74.94
C GLU A 7 13.56 -25.18 74.26
N ILE A 8 12.48 -25.14 73.47
CA ILE A 8 11.97 -23.92 72.82
C ILE A 8 11.47 -22.90 73.86
N ARG A 9 10.78 -23.37 74.90
CA ARG A 9 10.30 -22.56 76.03
C ARG A 9 11.47 -21.92 76.78
N GLN A 10 12.49 -22.70 77.15
CA GLN A 10 13.70 -22.21 77.80
C GLN A 10 14.45 -21.20 76.92
N GLY A 11 14.52 -21.42 75.60
CA GLY A 11 15.10 -20.46 74.66
C GLY A 11 14.37 -19.10 74.60
N THR A 12 13.08 -19.06 74.96
CA THR A 12 12.27 -17.84 75.00
C THR A 12 12.29 -17.13 76.36
N ILE A 13 12.38 -17.90 77.46
CA ILE A 13 12.33 -17.37 78.84
C ILE A 13 13.73 -17.06 79.40
N GLY A 14 14.76 -17.78 78.96
CA GLY A 14 16.15 -17.60 79.38
C GLY A 14 16.57 -18.39 80.63
N GLU A 15 15.64 -19.02 81.34
CA GLU A 15 15.93 -19.85 82.53
C GLU A 15 16.14 -21.32 82.15
N VAL A 16 17.28 -21.88 82.54
CA VAL A 16 17.67 -23.27 82.27
C VAL A 16 17.93 -24.03 83.58
N GLU A 17 16.87 -24.58 84.15
CA GLU A 17 16.93 -25.61 85.19
C GLU A 17 16.66 -27.00 84.59
N ASP A 18 17.32 -28.05 85.12
CA ASP A 18 17.11 -29.42 84.66
C ASP A 18 15.99 -30.12 85.43
N ALA A 19 14.76 -29.71 85.13
CA ALA A 19 13.54 -30.21 85.78
C ALA A 19 13.20 -31.67 85.41
N SER A 20 12.40 -32.37 86.21
CA SER A 20 12.00 -33.76 85.90
C SER A 20 11.04 -33.82 84.70
N LEU A 21 10.75 -35.02 84.19
CA LEU A 21 9.86 -35.17 83.03
C LEU A 21 8.41 -34.74 83.35
N ASP A 22 7.94 -34.98 84.58
CA ASP A 22 6.62 -34.52 85.04
C ASP A 22 6.59 -32.99 85.23
N ASP A 23 7.64 -32.39 85.79
CA ASP A 23 7.76 -30.93 85.90
C ASP A 23 7.77 -30.26 84.52
N LYS A 24 8.49 -30.87 83.56
CA LYS A 24 8.54 -30.44 82.15
C LYS A 24 7.15 -30.53 81.50
N CYS A 25 6.32 -31.51 81.86
CA CYS A 25 4.93 -31.60 81.41
C CYS A 25 4.03 -30.57 82.09
N ALA A 26 4.12 -30.41 83.41
CA ALA A 26 3.33 -29.45 84.17
C ALA A 26 3.59 -28.00 83.72
N CYS A 27 4.86 -27.65 83.48
CA CYS A 27 5.25 -26.36 82.89
C CYS A 27 4.55 -26.12 81.55
N LEU A 28 4.65 -27.05 80.60
CA LEU A 28 4.08 -26.90 79.26
C LEU A 28 2.54 -26.90 79.25
N LEU A 29 1.90 -27.51 80.24
CA LEU A 29 0.44 -27.49 80.42
C LEU A 29 -0.08 -26.22 81.12
N HIS A 30 0.80 -25.47 81.80
CA HIS A 30 0.47 -24.21 82.48
C HIS A 30 0.93 -22.95 81.72
N ASP A 31 1.61 -23.11 80.58
CA ASP A 31 1.97 -21.98 79.72
C ASP A 31 0.71 -21.28 79.16
N PRO A 32 0.69 -19.93 79.12
CA PRO A 32 -0.40 -19.21 78.47
C PRO A 32 -0.39 -19.48 76.96
N GLY A 33 -1.56 -19.60 76.34
CA GLY A 33 -1.66 -19.91 74.90
C GLY A 33 -0.95 -18.91 73.98
N GLU A 34 -0.71 -17.68 74.47
CA GLU A 34 0.08 -16.64 73.82
C GLU A 34 1.55 -17.04 73.64
N MET A 35 2.14 -17.77 74.60
CA MET A 35 3.53 -18.28 74.54
C MET A 35 3.72 -19.30 73.40
N TRP A 36 2.65 -19.95 72.97
CA TRP A 36 2.64 -20.91 71.86
C TRP A 36 2.00 -20.32 70.58
N SER A 37 1.75 -19.01 70.54
CA SER A 37 1.16 -18.32 69.40
C SER A 37 2.23 -17.69 68.49
N PHE A 38 2.22 -18.08 67.20
CA PHE A 38 3.07 -17.49 66.15
C PHE A 38 2.50 -16.16 65.60
N ASN A 39 1.82 -15.38 66.45
CA ASN A 39 1.06 -14.19 66.05
C ASN A 39 1.77 -12.89 66.47
N ASP A 40 3.10 -12.89 66.36
CA ASP A 40 3.93 -11.75 66.72
C ASP A 40 3.83 -10.59 65.71
N SER A 41 4.23 -9.39 66.13
CA SER A 41 4.14 -8.18 65.30
C SER A 41 4.92 -8.26 63.98
N SER A 42 5.98 -9.07 63.90
CA SER A 42 6.79 -9.27 62.70
C SER A 42 6.05 -10.14 61.70
N THR A 43 5.53 -11.29 62.14
CA THR A 43 4.75 -12.21 61.30
C THR A 43 3.51 -11.54 60.74
N ALA A 44 2.76 -10.78 61.56
CA ALA A 44 1.60 -10.02 61.10
C ALA A 44 1.95 -8.99 60.00
N LYS A 45 3.02 -8.21 60.19
CA LYS A 45 3.49 -7.24 59.17
C LYS A 45 3.94 -7.91 57.88
N TYR A 46 4.62 -9.06 57.97
CA TYR A 46 5.05 -9.81 56.81
C TYR A 46 3.85 -10.35 56.01
N ILE A 47 2.83 -10.88 56.69
CA ILE A 47 1.57 -11.32 56.06
C ILE A 47 0.91 -10.15 55.32
N SER A 48 0.70 -8.99 55.98
CA SER A 48 0.09 -7.83 55.32
C SER A 48 0.91 -7.31 54.14
N SER A 49 2.25 -7.34 54.21
CA SER A 49 3.12 -6.98 53.08
C SER A 49 2.95 -7.93 51.89
N LEU A 50 2.77 -9.24 52.13
CA LEU A 50 2.49 -10.22 51.07
C LEU A 50 1.06 -10.07 50.50
N GLU A 51 0.08 -9.75 51.34
CA GLU A 51 -1.30 -9.49 50.90
C GLU A 51 -1.38 -8.25 50.00
N GLU A 52 -0.66 -7.18 50.36
CA GLU A 52 -0.50 -6.00 49.49
C GLU A 52 0.17 -6.36 48.16
N GLU A 53 1.26 -7.15 48.17
CA GLU A 53 1.92 -7.56 46.92
C GLU A 53 1.04 -8.45 46.05
N LEU A 54 0.27 -9.37 46.64
CA LEU A 54 -0.71 -10.17 45.91
C LEU A 54 -1.77 -9.30 45.24
N GLU A 55 -2.24 -8.23 45.89
CA GLU A 55 -3.24 -7.32 45.31
C GLU A 55 -2.62 -6.38 44.25
N ARG A 56 -1.38 -5.95 44.43
CA ARG A 56 -0.58 -5.27 43.38
C ARG A 56 -0.39 -6.17 42.14
N VAL A 57 -0.13 -7.46 42.34
CA VAL A 57 0.01 -8.44 41.25
C VAL A 57 -1.33 -8.73 40.57
N ARG A 58 -2.43 -8.92 41.33
CA ARG A 58 -3.78 -9.14 40.78
C ARG A 58 -4.22 -7.99 39.88
N SER A 59 -4.13 -6.76 40.38
CA SER A 59 -4.50 -5.56 39.63
C SER A 59 -3.65 -5.35 38.37
N SER A 60 -2.35 -5.67 38.43
CA SER A 60 -1.46 -5.70 37.25
C SER A 60 -1.86 -6.78 36.22
N VAL A 61 -2.22 -7.98 36.67
CA VAL A 61 -2.69 -9.08 35.81
C VAL A 61 -4.00 -8.72 35.11
N ASP A 62 -4.95 -8.09 35.80
CA ASP A 62 -6.22 -7.67 35.18
C ASP A 62 -6.03 -6.48 34.21
N ASP A 63 -5.13 -5.53 34.49
CA ASP A 63 -4.73 -4.51 33.51
C ASP A 63 -4.10 -5.12 32.24
N LEU A 64 -3.15 -6.06 32.40
CA LEU A 64 -2.57 -6.80 31.27
C LEU A 64 -3.63 -7.58 30.48
N ARG A 65 -4.60 -8.22 31.17
CA ARG A 65 -5.72 -8.93 30.57
C ARG A 65 -6.68 -8.01 29.82
N ASN A 66 -6.92 -6.80 30.34
CA ASN A 66 -7.69 -5.75 29.68
C ASN A 66 -6.97 -5.24 28.42
N LYS A 67 -5.67 -4.97 28.51
CA LYS A 67 -4.82 -4.56 27.37
C LYS A 67 -4.79 -5.64 26.28
N LEU A 68 -4.65 -6.92 26.64
CA LEU A 68 -4.68 -8.04 25.71
C LEU A 68 -6.02 -8.15 24.97
N ARG A 69 -7.15 -7.97 25.67
CA ARG A 69 -8.49 -7.97 25.06
C ARG A 69 -8.63 -6.85 24.01
N VAL A 70 -8.27 -5.61 24.37
CA VAL A 70 -8.33 -4.47 23.44
C VAL A 70 -7.37 -4.64 22.26
N GLY A 71 -6.17 -5.20 22.49
CA GLY A 71 -5.24 -5.57 21.43
C GLY A 71 -5.85 -6.55 20.42
N LEU A 72 -6.52 -7.60 20.90
CA LEU A 72 -7.20 -8.60 20.06
C LEU A 72 -8.37 -8.00 19.25
N GLU A 73 -9.10 -7.04 19.82
CA GLU A 73 -10.17 -6.30 19.12
C GLU A 73 -9.61 -5.45 17.98
N ILE A 74 -8.51 -4.72 18.24
CA ILE A 74 -7.78 -3.94 17.23
C ILE A 74 -7.23 -4.85 16.12
N GLU A 75 -6.58 -5.96 16.50
CA GLU A 75 -6.02 -6.94 15.55
C GLU A 75 -7.10 -7.51 14.62
N ASN A 76 -8.26 -7.89 15.17
CA ASN A 76 -9.39 -8.39 14.39
C ASN A 76 -9.96 -7.34 13.43
N HIS A 77 -10.06 -6.08 13.86
CA HIS A 77 -10.48 -4.97 13.00
C HIS A 77 -9.49 -4.71 11.86
N LEU A 78 -8.19 -4.73 12.14
CA LEU A 78 -7.13 -4.60 11.14
C LEU A 78 -7.16 -5.78 10.15
N LYS A 79 -7.20 -7.03 10.64
CA LYS A 79 -7.36 -8.24 9.81
C LYS A 79 -8.61 -8.17 8.92
N LYS A 80 -9.72 -7.62 9.41
CA LYS A 80 -10.96 -7.41 8.62
C LYS A 80 -10.80 -6.31 7.56
N LYS A 81 -10.10 -5.21 7.88
CA LYS A 81 -9.77 -4.13 6.92
C LYS A 81 -8.84 -4.62 5.81
N VAL A 82 -7.77 -5.34 6.14
CA VAL A 82 -6.81 -5.91 5.17
C VAL A 82 -7.53 -6.81 4.17
N ARG A 83 -8.33 -7.79 4.63
CA ARG A 83 -9.19 -8.63 3.76
C ARG A 83 -10.24 -7.85 2.97
N GLY A 84 -10.55 -6.61 3.34
CA GLY A 84 -11.38 -5.70 2.56
C GLY A 84 -10.60 -5.03 1.42
N LEU A 85 -9.37 -4.61 1.69
CA LEU A 85 -8.48 -3.97 0.72
C LEU A 85 -7.94 -4.98 -0.32
N GLU A 86 -7.54 -6.18 0.11
CA GLU A 86 -7.09 -7.27 -0.78
C GLU A 86 -8.14 -7.61 -1.85
N ARG A 87 -9.40 -7.79 -1.44
CA ARG A 87 -10.51 -8.07 -2.38
C ARG A 87 -10.80 -6.88 -3.30
N LYS A 88 -10.73 -5.64 -2.81
CA LYS A 88 -10.86 -4.45 -3.65
C LYS A 88 -9.75 -4.37 -4.71
N LYS A 89 -8.50 -4.65 -4.32
CA LYS A 89 -7.35 -4.71 -5.23
C LYS A 89 -7.55 -5.78 -6.32
N ILE A 90 -7.88 -7.01 -5.93
CA ILE A 90 -8.11 -8.10 -6.90
C ILE A 90 -9.22 -7.74 -7.91
N THR A 91 -10.27 -7.04 -7.48
CA THR A 91 -11.32 -6.54 -8.37
C THR A 91 -10.83 -5.39 -9.27
N SER A 92 -10.07 -4.41 -8.75
CA SER A 92 -9.55 -3.31 -9.59
C SER A 92 -8.54 -3.79 -10.62
N ASP A 93 -7.61 -4.65 -10.20
CA ASP A 93 -6.54 -5.16 -11.05
C ASP A 93 -7.11 -5.98 -12.21
N ARG A 94 -8.19 -6.74 -11.97
CA ARG A 94 -8.95 -7.43 -13.02
C ARG A 94 -9.57 -6.46 -14.02
N MET A 95 -10.31 -5.45 -13.55
CA MET A 95 -11.01 -4.51 -14.44
C MET A 95 -10.03 -3.65 -15.26
N ILE A 96 -8.83 -3.39 -14.71
CA ILE A 96 -7.72 -2.76 -15.44
C ILE A 96 -7.11 -3.74 -16.46
N LEU A 97 -7.00 -5.04 -16.13
CA LEU A 97 -6.49 -6.05 -17.06
C LEU A 97 -7.44 -6.27 -18.25
N ASP A 98 -8.71 -6.61 -17.97
CA ASP A 98 -9.81 -6.67 -18.95
C ASP A 98 -9.81 -5.39 -19.81
N ARG A 99 -9.64 -4.27 -19.08
CA ARG A 99 -9.38 -2.91 -19.52
C ARG A 99 -8.45 -2.80 -20.73
N VAL A 100 -7.20 -3.17 -20.48
CA VAL A 100 -6.09 -3.02 -21.42
C VAL A 100 -6.02 -4.19 -22.41
N THR A 101 -6.64 -5.35 -22.14
CA THR A 101 -6.82 -6.40 -23.16
C THR A 101 -7.73 -5.94 -24.29
N GLU A 102 -8.86 -5.29 -23.98
CA GLU A 102 -9.72 -4.69 -25.00
C GLU A 102 -8.96 -3.59 -25.77
N LEU A 103 -8.21 -2.71 -25.08
CA LEU A 103 -7.41 -1.68 -25.73
C LEU A 103 -6.38 -2.22 -26.73
N ARG A 104 -5.76 -3.36 -26.44
CA ARG A 104 -4.82 -4.03 -27.35
C ARG A 104 -5.53 -4.70 -28.52
N HIS A 105 -6.63 -5.41 -28.29
CA HIS A 105 -7.44 -6.03 -29.34
C HIS A 105 -7.89 -4.99 -30.36
N TYR A 106 -8.53 -3.93 -29.88
CA TYR A 106 -9.05 -2.83 -30.69
C TYR A 106 -7.96 -2.05 -31.44
N HIS A 107 -6.80 -1.79 -30.80
CA HIS A 107 -5.67 -1.19 -31.50
C HIS A 107 -5.15 -2.09 -32.63
N SER A 108 -5.16 -3.41 -32.43
CA SER A 108 -4.79 -4.38 -33.47
C SER A 108 -5.78 -4.40 -34.64
N GLU A 109 -7.08 -4.31 -34.39
CA GLU A 109 -8.11 -4.24 -35.44
C GLU A 109 -7.93 -2.98 -36.29
N HIS A 110 -7.86 -1.80 -35.65
CA HIS A 110 -7.60 -0.54 -36.34
C HIS A 110 -6.28 -0.57 -37.14
N LYS A 111 -5.22 -1.17 -36.58
CA LYS A 111 -3.93 -1.31 -37.28
C LYS A 111 -4.07 -2.16 -38.55
N VAL A 112 -4.82 -3.25 -38.52
CA VAL A 112 -5.09 -4.10 -39.70
C VAL A 112 -5.96 -3.36 -40.71
N GLN A 113 -7.03 -2.68 -40.29
CA GLN A 113 -7.90 -1.91 -41.18
C GLN A 113 -7.13 -0.80 -41.91
N ILE A 114 -6.29 -0.04 -41.21
CA ILE A 114 -5.44 1.00 -41.79
C ILE A 114 -4.41 0.40 -42.76
N MET A 115 -3.77 -0.72 -42.40
CA MET A 115 -2.80 -1.39 -43.28
C MET A 115 -3.45 -1.84 -44.59
N ASN A 116 -4.62 -2.47 -44.52
CA ASN A 116 -5.37 -2.92 -45.69
C ASN A 116 -5.79 -1.75 -46.60
N LEU A 117 -6.22 -0.63 -46.02
CA LEU A 117 -6.57 0.58 -46.78
C LEU A 117 -5.36 1.16 -47.52
N LEU A 118 -4.20 1.24 -46.85
CA LEU A 118 -2.96 1.71 -47.47
C LEU A 118 -2.47 0.79 -48.59
N ASP A 119 -2.61 -0.53 -48.43
CA ASP A 119 -2.22 -1.51 -49.45
C ASP A 119 -3.15 -1.48 -50.69
N MET A 120 -4.46 -1.27 -50.49
CA MET A 120 -5.40 -1.02 -51.58
C MET A 120 -5.07 0.27 -52.35
N GLU A 121 -4.87 1.39 -51.65
CA GLU A 121 -4.56 2.67 -52.32
C GLU A 121 -3.19 2.65 -52.99
N LYS A 122 -2.19 1.98 -52.40
CA LYS A 122 -0.92 1.67 -53.07
C LYS A 122 -1.16 0.91 -54.38
N SER A 123 -1.97 -0.16 -54.33
CA SER A 123 -2.32 -0.98 -55.51
C SER A 123 -3.11 -0.18 -56.57
N HIS A 124 -3.89 0.83 -56.18
CA HIS A 124 -4.55 1.75 -57.11
C HIS A 124 -3.55 2.69 -57.79
N ILE A 125 -2.59 3.24 -57.03
CA ILE A 125 -1.53 4.10 -57.55
C ILE A 125 -0.62 3.32 -58.50
N GLU A 126 -0.19 2.11 -58.13
CA GLU A 126 0.65 1.24 -58.97
C GLU A 126 0.00 0.97 -60.34
N ARG A 127 -1.28 0.57 -60.37
CA ARG A 127 -2.03 0.40 -61.63
C ARG A 127 -2.21 1.68 -62.44
N PHE A 128 -2.34 2.84 -61.78
CA PHE A 128 -2.45 4.12 -62.47
C PHE A 128 -1.10 4.52 -63.10
N VAL A 129 0.02 4.26 -62.43
CA VAL A 129 1.37 4.45 -62.97
C VAL A 129 1.60 3.51 -64.16
N GLU A 130 1.30 2.21 -64.05
CA GLU A 130 1.39 1.25 -65.16
C GLU A 130 0.61 1.73 -66.40
N LEU A 131 -0.61 2.25 -66.20
CA LEU A 131 -1.46 2.78 -67.27
C LEU A 131 -0.90 4.07 -67.89
N VAL A 132 -0.31 4.96 -67.09
CA VAL A 132 0.33 6.19 -67.56
C VAL A 132 1.62 5.89 -68.33
N GLU A 133 2.48 5.00 -67.82
CA GLU A 133 3.66 4.53 -68.55
C GLU A 133 3.27 3.89 -69.88
N GLU A 134 2.22 3.06 -69.89
CA GLU A 134 1.75 2.41 -71.10
C GLU A 134 1.20 3.42 -72.11
N LYS A 135 0.61 4.53 -71.65
CA LYS A 135 0.26 5.65 -72.52
C LYS A 135 1.49 6.40 -73.03
N ILE A 136 2.53 6.58 -72.22
CA ILE A 136 3.80 7.19 -72.66
C ILE A 136 4.46 6.32 -73.74
N ARG A 137 4.59 4.99 -73.52
CA ARG A 137 5.09 4.03 -74.52
C ARG A 137 4.30 4.09 -75.83
N GLN A 138 2.97 4.25 -75.77
CA GLN A 138 2.12 4.43 -76.95
C GLN A 138 2.29 5.80 -77.64
N PHE A 139 2.67 6.85 -76.90
CA PHE A 139 3.05 8.15 -77.47
C PHE A 139 4.43 8.10 -78.11
N ASP A 140 5.44 7.49 -77.48
CA ASP A 140 6.79 7.34 -78.04
C ASP A 140 6.77 6.50 -79.33
N ALA A 141 6.04 5.38 -79.34
CA ALA A 141 5.85 4.56 -80.53
C ALA A 141 5.10 5.29 -81.68
N ARG A 142 4.30 6.32 -81.35
CA ARG A 142 3.66 7.22 -82.32
C ARG A 142 4.51 8.48 -82.62
N GLY A 143 5.53 8.74 -81.81
CA GLY A 143 6.31 9.97 -81.73
C GLY A 143 7.71 9.89 -82.33
N GLN A 144 8.09 8.76 -82.95
CA GLN A 144 9.36 8.56 -83.69
C GLN A 144 9.45 9.40 -84.99
N ASN A 145 9.14 10.69 -84.91
CA ASN A 145 9.28 11.65 -86.01
C ASN A 145 9.62 13.10 -85.55
N VAL A 146 9.90 13.31 -84.26
CA VAL A 146 10.43 14.59 -83.74
C VAL A 146 11.64 14.33 -82.85
N HIS A 147 12.83 14.66 -83.36
CA HIS A 147 14.09 14.51 -82.64
C HIS A 147 14.35 15.73 -81.76
N CYS A 148 14.30 15.56 -80.43
CA CYS A 148 14.81 16.55 -79.49
C CYS A 148 16.24 16.18 -79.06
N VAL A 149 17.17 17.12 -79.17
CA VAL A 149 18.55 17.00 -78.67
C VAL A 149 18.70 17.90 -77.46
N LEU A 150 18.73 17.30 -76.26
CA LEU A 150 19.25 17.93 -75.05
C LEU A 150 20.05 16.88 -74.28
N LYS A 151 21.29 17.23 -73.88
CA LYS A 151 22.12 16.39 -73.02
C LYS A 151 21.91 16.76 -71.55
N PRO A 152 21.96 15.81 -70.61
CA PRO A 152 22.27 16.11 -69.22
C PRO A 152 23.73 16.56 -69.09
N ASP A 153 24.02 17.34 -68.06
CA ASP A 153 25.38 17.73 -67.65
C ASP A 153 25.72 17.02 -66.33
N GLU A 154 26.96 16.58 -66.16
CA GLU A 154 27.35 15.70 -65.04
C GLU A 154 27.89 16.50 -63.85
N TYR A 155 27.50 16.12 -62.63
CA TYR A 155 28.02 16.71 -61.39
C TYR A 155 28.37 15.60 -60.39
N GLU A 156 29.67 15.45 -60.11
CA GLU A 156 30.19 14.50 -59.13
C GLU A 156 30.15 15.06 -57.71
N HIS A 157 29.95 14.18 -56.71
CA HIS A 157 30.20 14.47 -55.30
C HIS A 157 31.17 13.42 -54.74
N VAL A 158 32.23 13.89 -54.08
CA VAL A 158 33.31 13.07 -53.53
C VAL A 158 33.13 12.91 -52.02
N ASP A 159 33.33 11.69 -51.50
CA ASP A 159 33.32 11.34 -50.07
C ASP A 159 34.73 10.89 -49.62
N VAL A 160 35.05 11.05 -48.33
CA VAL A 160 36.42 10.88 -47.79
C VAL A 160 36.42 10.21 -46.41
N HIS A 161 37.19 9.13 -46.26
CA HIS A 161 37.37 8.40 -45.00
C HIS A 161 38.78 8.56 -44.40
N LEU A 162 38.85 8.52 -43.06
CA LEU A 162 40.06 8.42 -42.20
C LEU A 162 39.64 7.74 -40.87
N SER A 163 40.46 7.13 -40.00
CA SER A 163 41.70 6.31 -40.06
C SER A 163 42.12 6.01 -38.59
N THR A 164 42.82 4.90 -38.29
CA THR A 164 43.07 4.41 -36.90
C THR A 164 44.42 3.67 -36.78
N ASP A 165 45.22 3.84 -35.69
CA ASP A 165 45.95 2.74 -34.95
C ASP A 165 46.83 3.18 -33.72
N ALA A 166 47.39 2.18 -32.98
CA ALA A 166 48.66 2.12 -32.19
C ALA A 166 48.67 2.03 -30.62
N GLU A 167 49.76 1.45 -30.05
CA GLU A 167 49.85 0.64 -28.79
C GLU A 167 51.30 0.61 -28.13
N ALA A 168 51.50 0.26 -26.82
CA ALA A 168 52.78 -0.28 -26.19
C ALA A 168 52.77 -0.53 -24.62
N GLU A 169 53.82 -1.15 -24.02
CA GLU A 169 53.90 -1.85 -22.67
C GLU A 169 55.30 -1.74 -21.92
N LEU A 170 55.51 -2.21 -20.64
CA LEU A 170 56.72 -2.93 -20.03
C LEU A 170 56.82 -3.10 -18.44
N VAL A 171 57.81 -3.86 -17.87
CA VAL A 171 57.83 -4.56 -16.50
C VAL A 171 59.23 -4.75 -15.75
N SER A 172 59.29 -5.08 -14.42
CA SER A 172 60.33 -5.87 -13.60
C SER A 172 61.33 -5.13 -12.60
N LYS A 173 62.16 -5.72 -11.66
CA LYS A 173 62.03 -6.57 -10.39
C LYS A 173 63.40 -6.71 -9.57
N GLY A 174 63.46 -6.98 -8.23
CA GLY A 174 64.68 -7.47 -7.47
C GLY A 174 64.63 -7.68 -5.91
N ASP A 175 65.58 -8.42 -5.26
CA ASP A 175 65.59 -8.90 -3.80
C ASP A 175 67.00 -9.10 -3.11
N MET A 176 67.04 -9.35 -1.75
CA MET A 176 68.00 -10.17 -0.89
C MET A 176 68.82 -9.55 0.32
N LEU A 177 69.63 -10.36 1.06
CA LEU A 177 69.90 -10.33 2.55
C LEU A 177 71.39 -10.37 3.04
N ASN A 178 71.67 -10.02 4.33
CA ASN A 178 72.26 -10.83 5.46
C ASN A 178 73.19 -10.09 6.51
N LEU A 179 73.48 -10.77 7.66
CA LEU A 179 74.13 -10.26 8.91
C LEU A 179 75.65 -10.65 9.02
N ASN A 180 76.48 -10.52 10.10
CA ASN A 180 76.36 -10.25 11.55
C ASN A 180 77.72 -9.83 12.22
N ILE A 181 77.76 -9.32 13.48
CA ILE A 181 78.83 -9.42 14.54
C ILE A 181 78.43 -8.63 15.82
N ALA A 182 78.60 -9.22 17.02
CA ALA A 182 78.41 -8.55 18.33
C ALA A 182 79.14 -9.28 19.49
N GLU A 183 79.43 -8.58 20.61
CA GLU A 183 79.26 -9.09 21.99
C GLU A 183 79.65 -8.07 23.09
N THR A 184 80.74 -7.30 22.93
CA THR A 184 81.24 -6.35 23.98
C THR A 184 80.34 -5.14 24.28
N LYS A 185 79.13 -5.08 23.72
CA LYS A 185 78.11 -4.05 24.00
C LYS A 185 77.07 -4.48 25.05
N ALA A 186 77.03 -5.76 25.43
CA ALA A 186 75.91 -6.36 26.18
C ALA A 186 75.43 -5.54 27.39
N HIS A 187 76.22 -5.43 28.45
CA HIS A 187 75.74 -4.85 29.73
C HIS A 187 75.42 -3.34 29.67
N ALA A 188 76.08 -2.59 28.79
CA ALA A 188 75.73 -1.17 28.57
C ALA A 188 74.45 -1.01 27.76
N ALA A 189 74.18 -1.93 26.82
CA ALA A 189 72.91 -1.99 26.10
C ALA A 189 71.77 -2.50 26.99
N GLU A 190 72.05 -3.42 27.92
CA GLU A 190 71.07 -4.05 28.82
C GLU A 190 70.45 -3.03 29.81
N ALA A 191 71.26 -2.20 30.46
CA ALA A 191 70.77 -1.13 31.33
C ALA A 191 69.98 -0.05 30.56
N LEU A 192 70.40 0.29 29.34
CA LEU A 192 69.64 1.19 28.46
C LEU A 192 68.35 0.54 27.96
N ALA A 193 68.34 -0.77 27.69
CA ALA A 193 67.16 -1.51 27.25
C ALA A 193 66.09 -1.54 28.34
N GLN A 194 66.45 -1.76 29.60
CA GLN A 194 65.49 -1.70 30.72
C GLN A 194 64.88 -0.30 30.86
N ALA A 195 65.69 0.76 30.88
CA ALA A 195 65.20 2.13 30.97
C ALA A 195 64.37 2.57 29.73
N LEU A 196 64.66 2.02 28.55
CA LEU A 196 63.86 2.22 27.33
C LEU A 196 62.57 1.39 27.34
N GLN A 197 62.57 0.22 27.97
CA GLN A 197 61.38 -0.63 28.11
C GLN A 197 60.37 0.03 29.06
N GLU A 198 60.78 0.44 30.27
CA GLU A 198 59.89 1.17 31.19
C GLU A 198 59.31 2.45 30.55
N LYS A 199 60.13 3.17 29.76
CA LYS A 199 59.68 4.34 28.98
C LYS A 199 58.70 3.98 27.87
N ARG A 200 58.85 2.82 27.24
CA ARG A 200 57.96 2.30 26.20
C ARG A 200 56.65 1.81 26.81
N ASP A 201 56.69 0.99 27.84
CA ASP A 201 55.50 0.46 28.52
C ASP A 201 54.57 1.60 28.98
N VAL A 202 55.12 2.66 29.56
CA VAL A 202 54.35 3.86 29.94
C VAL A 202 53.80 4.63 28.73
N LEU A 203 54.53 4.69 27.61
CA LEU A 203 54.06 5.34 26.38
C LEU A 203 52.95 4.53 25.70
N ASP A 204 53.07 3.21 25.66
CA ASP A 204 52.13 2.30 25.02
C ASP A 204 50.83 2.23 25.82
N ASN A 205 50.88 2.15 27.16
CA ASN A 205 49.68 2.29 28.03
C ASN A 205 48.96 3.65 27.81
N ILE A 206 49.69 4.74 27.58
CA ILE A 206 49.11 6.07 27.28
C ILE A 206 48.57 6.13 25.83
N ALA A 207 49.14 5.35 24.91
CA ALA A 207 48.67 5.25 23.53
C ALA A 207 47.38 4.43 23.44
N GLU A 208 47.31 3.28 24.11
CA GLU A 208 46.11 2.44 24.22
C GLU A 208 44.96 3.22 24.88
N SER A 209 45.20 3.83 26.05
CA SER A 209 44.20 4.67 26.74
C SER A 209 43.67 5.85 25.88
N LYS A 210 44.47 6.36 24.94
CA LYS A 210 44.03 7.39 23.98
C LYS A 210 43.37 6.80 22.73
N GLY A 211 43.76 5.60 22.33
CA GLY A 211 43.09 4.81 21.29
C GLY A 211 41.65 4.54 21.69
N ASP A 212 41.44 3.94 22.86
CA ASP A 212 40.12 3.67 23.43
C ASP A 212 39.24 4.92 23.51
N ALA A 213 39.80 6.03 23.99
CA ALA A 213 39.09 7.31 24.08
C ALA A 213 38.74 7.91 22.70
N SER A 214 39.60 7.72 21.70
CA SER A 214 39.37 8.17 20.32
C SER A 214 38.39 7.26 19.58
N GLU A 215 38.40 5.95 19.84
CA GLU A 215 37.46 5.01 19.25
C GLU A 215 36.07 5.18 19.87
N ALA A 216 35.96 5.29 21.20
CA ALA A 216 34.70 5.57 21.88
C ALA A 216 34.08 6.90 21.38
N LEU A 217 34.90 7.92 21.11
CA LEU A 217 34.44 9.17 20.49
C LEU A 217 33.96 8.96 19.04
N ALA A 218 34.67 8.15 18.24
CA ALA A 218 34.27 7.85 16.87
C ALA A 218 32.96 7.04 16.82
N GLN A 219 32.81 6.03 17.67
CA GLN A 219 31.59 5.24 17.83
C GLN A 219 30.42 6.13 18.27
N ALA A 220 30.60 6.97 19.31
CA ALA A 220 29.56 7.90 19.77
C ALA A 220 29.15 8.94 18.70
N LEU A 221 30.09 9.39 17.85
CA LEU A 221 29.78 10.24 16.70
C LEU A 221 28.99 9.48 15.62
N GLN A 222 29.35 8.22 15.33
CA GLN A 222 28.63 7.36 14.38
C GLN A 222 27.20 7.06 14.86
N GLU A 223 27.00 6.75 16.15
CA GLU A 223 25.68 6.59 16.76
C GLU A 223 24.86 7.87 16.71
N LYS A 224 25.48 9.03 16.98
CA LYS A 224 24.82 10.34 16.88
C LYS A 224 24.39 10.66 15.44
N VAL A 225 25.19 10.29 14.44
CA VAL A 225 24.81 10.44 13.02
C VAL A 225 23.68 9.48 12.65
N ALA A 226 23.75 8.21 13.07
CA ALA A 226 22.70 7.22 12.81
C ALA A 226 21.35 7.60 13.44
N THR A 227 21.35 8.07 14.70
CA THR A 227 20.14 8.53 15.39
C THR A 227 19.54 9.80 14.77
N LEU A 228 20.36 10.77 14.35
CA LEU A 228 19.88 11.96 13.63
C LEU A 228 19.29 11.61 12.25
N LEU A 229 19.86 10.66 11.52
CA LEU A 229 19.32 10.18 10.24
C LEU A 229 17.98 9.47 10.42
N LEU A 230 17.83 8.64 11.46
CA LEU A 230 16.57 7.98 11.81
C LEU A 230 15.49 8.99 12.22
N LEU A 231 15.86 9.99 13.04
CA LEU A 231 14.95 11.07 13.43
C LEU A 231 14.44 11.84 12.21
N SER A 232 15.34 12.25 11.30
CA SER A 232 14.99 12.98 10.09
C SER A 232 14.04 12.20 9.17
N GLN A 233 14.27 10.89 8.97
CA GLN A 233 13.34 10.03 8.23
C GLN A 233 11.98 9.86 8.93
N GLN A 234 11.94 9.89 10.26
CA GLN A 234 10.69 9.81 11.02
C GLN A 234 9.88 11.11 10.92
N GLU A 235 10.56 12.27 10.96
CA GLU A 235 9.94 13.58 10.74
C GLU A 235 9.35 13.71 9.33
N GLU A 236 10.08 13.28 8.30
CA GLU A 236 9.59 13.25 6.92
C GLU A 236 8.34 12.37 6.77
N ARG A 237 8.38 11.12 7.27
CA ARG A 237 7.24 10.20 7.22
C ARG A 237 6.02 10.77 7.95
N HIS A 238 6.21 11.37 9.12
CA HIS A 238 5.12 11.99 9.90
C HIS A 238 4.51 13.20 9.17
N LEU A 239 5.33 14.02 8.49
CA LEU A 239 4.85 15.13 7.67
C LEU A 239 4.06 14.64 6.44
N LEU A 240 4.56 13.61 5.75
CA LEU A 240 3.87 12.98 4.61
C LEU A 240 2.54 12.35 5.04
N GLU A 241 2.52 11.60 6.15
CA GLU A 241 1.30 11.01 6.70
C GLU A 241 0.26 12.09 7.07
N LYS A 242 0.69 13.17 7.75
CA LYS A 242 -0.17 14.31 8.07
C LYS A 242 -0.78 14.95 6.82
N ASN A 243 0.01 15.14 5.77
CA ASN A 243 -0.43 15.73 4.51
C ASN A 243 -1.41 14.80 3.74
N ILE A 244 -1.13 13.49 3.70
CA ILE A 244 -2.01 12.49 3.08
C ILE A 244 -3.34 12.41 3.85
N ASN A 245 -3.30 12.36 5.18
CA ASN A 245 -4.50 12.32 6.02
C ASN A 245 -5.36 13.60 5.86
N ALA A 246 -4.75 14.78 5.75
CA ALA A 246 -5.47 16.02 5.46
C ALA A 246 -6.13 16.02 4.06
N ALA A 247 -5.44 15.50 3.04
CA ALA A 247 -5.98 15.36 1.69
C ALA A 247 -7.14 14.35 1.62
N LEU A 248 -7.01 13.22 2.34
CA LEU A 248 -8.07 12.22 2.47
C LEU A 248 -9.30 12.78 3.20
N GLN A 249 -9.12 13.48 4.32
CA GLN A 249 -10.24 14.10 5.04
C GLN A 249 -10.99 15.09 4.15
N LYS A 250 -10.28 15.98 3.44
CA LYS A 250 -10.89 16.92 2.49
C LYS A 250 -11.74 16.21 1.42
N LYS A 251 -11.32 15.02 0.97
CA LYS A 251 -12.09 14.20 0.01
C LYS A 251 -13.25 13.44 0.65
N VAL A 252 -13.17 13.05 1.92
CA VAL A 252 -14.32 12.55 2.70
C VAL A 252 -15.38 13.64 2.83
N ASP A 253 -14.99 14.86 3.21
CA ASP A 253 -15.93 15.99 3.38
C ASP A 253 -16.60 16.39 2.05
N GLU A 254 -15.88 16.25 0.92
CA GLU A 254 -16.39 16.48 -0.44
C GLU A 254 -17.40 15.40 -0.85
N LEU A 255 -17.10 14.12 -0.62
CA LEU A 255 -18.03 13.03 -0.90
C LEU A 255 -19.28 13.09 0.00
N GLN A 256 -19.15 13.50 1.26
CA GLN A 256 -20.30 13.71 2.16
C GLN A 256 -21.22 14.82 1.65
N ARG A 257 -20.66 15.97 1.25
CA ARG A 257 -21.44 17.08 0.64
C ARG A 257 -22.15 16.65 -0.65
N ASN A 258 -21.44 15.96 -1.54
CA ASN A 258 -22.00 15.48 -2.81
C ASN A 258 -23.11 14.44 -2.58
N LEU A 259 -22.94 13.53 -1.62
CA LEU A 259 -23.96 12.55 -1.24
C LEU A 259 -25.22 13.22 -0.68
N LEU A 260 -25.06 14.25 0.18
CA LEU A 260 -26.19 15.02 0.71
C LEU A 260 -26.95 15.75 -0.40
N GLN A 261 -26.23 16.40 -1.33
CA GLN A 261 -26.85 17.07 -2.49
C GLN A 261 -27.64 16.08 -3.36
N VAL A 262 -27.02 14.99 -3.82
CA VAL A 262 -27.69 14.00 -4.69
C VAL A 262 -28.87 13.33 -3.98
N THR A 263 -28.80 13.15 -2.65
CA THR A 263 -29.93 12.65 -1.86
C THR A 263 -31.08 13.66 -1.84
N ASN A 264 -30.81 14.94 -1.60
CA ASN A 264 -31.83 16.00 -1.61
C ASN A 264 -32.48 16.17 -3.00
N GLU A 265 -31.69 16.15 -4.07
CA GLU A 265 -32.18 16.20 -5.45
C GLU A 265 -33.06 14.98 -5.79
N LYS A 266 -32.65 13.77 -5.38
CA LYS A 266 -33.43 12.55 -5.56
C LYS A 266 -34.74 12.57 -4.75
N VAL A 267 -34.72 13.08 -3.52
CA VAL A 267 -35.94 13.24 -2.69
C VAL A 267 -36.89 14.24 -3.36
N LYS A 268 -36.39 15.37 -3.87
CA LYS A 268 -37.21 16.34 -4.63
C LYS A 268 -37.84 15.70 -5.87
N ALA A 269 -37.06 14.97 -6.69
CA ALA A 269 -37.57 14.28 -7.87
C ALA A 269 -38.65 13.22 -7.53
N LEU A 270 -38.51 12.50 -6.40
CA LEU A 270 -39.51 11.55 -5.92
C LEU A 270 -40.79 12.24 -5.43
N LEU A 271 -40.68 13.40 -4.78
CA LEU A 271 -41.83 14.22 -4.37
C LEU A 271 -42.60 14.76 -5.60
N GLU A 272 -41.89 15.27 -6.60
CA GLU A 272 -42.48 15.73 -7.87
C GLU A 272 -43.18 14.56 -8.59
N LEU A 273 -42.53 13.39 -8.69
CA LEU A 273 -43.12 12.18 -9.27
C LEU A 273 -44.39 11.73 -8.52
N ALA A 274 -44.40 11.81 -7.19
CA ALA A 274 -45.59 11.50 -6.39
C ALA A 274 -46.74 12.48 -6.66
N GLN A 275 -46.45 13.78 -6.81
CA GLN A 275 -47.45 14.77 -7.22
C GLN A 275 -47.98 14.51 -8.63
N PHE A 276 -47.12 14.17 -9.60
CA PHE A 276 -47.56 13.81 -10.95
C PHE A 276 -48.42 12.55 -10.96
N LYS A 277 -48.07 11.51 -10.19
CA LYS A 277 -48.89 10.30 -10.04
C LYS A 277 -50.28 10.62 -9.49
N ARG A 278 -50.37 11.47 -8.45
CA ARG A 278 -51.66 11.90 -7.88
C ARG A 278 -52.50 12.71 -8.87
N LYS A 279 -51.88 13.62 -9.63
CA LYS A 279 -52.55 14.37 -10.71
C LYS A 279 -53.06 13.44 -11.82
N TYR A 280 -52.28 12.44 -12.21
CA TYR A 280 -52.68 11.44 -13.19
C TYR A 280 -53.87 10.59 -12.70
N GLN A 281 -53.85 10.14 -11.45
CA GLN A 281 -54.96 9.38 -10.84
C GLN A 281 -56.27 10.20 -10.84
N LEU A 282 -56.22 11.48 -10.43
CA LEU A 282 -57.38 12.37 -10.48
C LEU A 282 -57.90 12.58 -11.91
N LEU A 283 -57.00 12.66 -12.90
CA LEU A 283 -57.38 12.78 -14.32
C LEU A 283 -58.03 11.48 -14.83
N GLN A 284 -57.49 10.32 -14.43
CA GLN A 284 -58.01 9.00 -14.78
C GLN A 284 -59.38 8.73 -14.13
N GLU A 285 -59.58 9.15 -12.88
CA GLU A 285 -60.88 9.13 -12.20
C GLU A 285 -61.89 10.05 -12.90
N LYS A 286 -61.49 11.27 -13.29
CA LYS A 286 -62.34 12.19 -14.05
C LYS A 286 -62.78 11.58 -15.39
N ILE A 287 -61.84 11.03 -16.17
CA ILE A 287 -62.14 10.34 -17.44
C ILE A 287 -63.05 9.13 -17.22
N ASN A 288 -62.78 8.29 -16.20
CA ASN A 288 -63.61 7.13 -15.88
C ASN A 288 -65.04 7.54 -15.46
N ASN A 289 -65.22 8.68 -14.80
CA ASN A 289 -66.52 9.20 -14.41
C ASN A 289 -67.25 9.88 -15.60
N GLU A 290 -66.52 10.58 -16.47
CA GLU A 290 -67.02 11.10 -17.74
C GLU A 290 -67.48 9.97 -18.67
N VAL A 291 -66.76 8.85 -18.74
CA VAL A 291 -67.19 7.66 -19.48
C VAL A 291 -68.44 7.01 -18.86
N LYS A 292 -68.53 6.95 -17.52
CA LYS A 292 -69.73 6.42 -16.83
C LYS A 292 -70.98 7.29 -17.03
N GLN A 293 -70.83 8.61 -17.12
CA GLN A 293 -71.92 9.51 -17.54
C GLN A 293 -72.14 9.44 -19.07
N GLY A 294 -71.07 9.17 -19.83
CA GLY A 294 -71.01 9.11 -21.29
C GLY A 294 -71.52 7.82 -21.94
N ASN A 295 -72.11 6.88 -21.19
CA ASN A 295 -72.75 5.68 -21.76
C ASN A 295 -73.98 5.96 -22.64
N VAL A 296 -74.36 7.23 -22.82
CA VAL A 296 -75.34 7.71 -23.82
C VAL A 296 -74.66 8.06 -25.17
N LEU A 297 -73.33 7.99 -25.27
CA LEU A 297 -72.53 8.54 -26.38
C LEU A 297 -71.39 7.59 -26.85
N ALA A 298 -71.50 6.30 -26.54
CA ALA A 298 -70.38 5.34 -26.58
C ALA A 298 -69.91 4.88 -28.00
N GLU A 299 -70.60 5.23 -29.09
CA GLU A 299 -70.38 4.59 -30.40
C GLU A 299 -69.31 5.28 -31.30
N VAL A 300 -68.83 6.48 -30.95
CA VAL A 300 -68.04 7.34 -31.87
C VAL A 300 -66.53 7.39 -31.56
N ALA A 301 -66.11 7.02 -30.35
CA ALA A 301 -64.75 7.24 -29.86
C ALA A 301 -63.74 6.12 -30.17
N ASP A 302 -64.22 4.87 -30.34
CA ASP A 302 -63.43 3.63 -30.15
C ASP A 302 -62.44 3.26 -31.27
N ARG A 303 -61.98 4.25 -32.06
CA ARG A 303 -60.94 4.08 -33.09
C ARG A 303 -59.86 5.16 -33.11
N ARG A 304 -59.91 6.19 -32.25
CA ARG A 304 -59.06 7.41 -32.40
C ARG A 304 -58.01 7.67 -31.30
N ILE A 305 -57.75 6.73 -30.40
CA ILE A 305 -56.78 6.89 -29.28
C ILE A 305 -55.38 6.28 -29.58
N ALA A 306 -55.24 5.49 -30.65
CA ALA A 306 -54.16 4.51 -30.78
C ALA A 306 -52.73 5.07 -31.00
N THR A 307 -52.46 5.85 -32.07
CA THR A 307 -51.10 5.83 -32.69
C THR A 307 -50.32 7.15 -32.84
N TYR A 308 -50.94 8.31 -33.11
CA TYR A 308 -50.21 9.35 -33.86
C TYR A 308 -49.20 10.25 -33.08
N GLU A 309 -49.51 10.74 -31.86
CA GLU A 309 -48.66 11.78 -31.22
C GLU A 309 -47.57 11.30 -30.26
N ARG A 310 -47.74 10.13 -29.59
CA ARG A 310 -46.86 9.75 -28.47
C ARG A 310 -45.43 9.38 -28.89
N ASP A 311 -45.26 8.88 -30.12
CA ASP A 311 -44.03 8.21 -30.53
C ASP A 311 -42.91 9.20 -30.92
N GLY A 312 -43.22 10.21 -31.75
CA GLY A 312 -42.20 11.13 -32.29
C GLY A 312 -41.49 12.00 -31.23
N LYS A 313 -42.26 12.53 -30.26
CA LYS A 313 -41.74 13.44 -29.22
C LYS A 313 -40.97 12.70 -28.12
N LEU A 314 -41.32 11.45 -27.85
CA LEU A 314 -40.56 10.60 -26.93
C LEU A 314 -39.27 10.09 -27.61
N LYS A 315 -39.35 9.66 -28.87
CA LYS A 315 -38.19 9.27 -29.67
C LYS A 315 -37.15 10.39 -29.76
N SER A 316 -37.54 11.65 -29.99
CA SER A 316 -36.55 12.75 -30.09
C SER A 316 -35.80 13.03 -28.78
N LEU A 317 -36.47 12.95 -27.61
CA LEU A 317 -35.83 13.04 -26.29
C LEU A 317 -34.90 11.85 -26.01
N LEU A 318 -35.29 10.64 -26.44
CA LEU A 318 -34.47 9.42 -26.40
C LEU A 318 -33.38 9.36 -27.50
N LYS A 319 -33.38 10.29 -28.48
CA LYS A 319 -32.23 10.55 -29.35
C LYS A 319 -31.22 11.51 -28.70
N LYS A 320 -31.69 12.46 -27.89
CA LYS A 320 -30.88 13.53 -27.28
C LYS A 320 -30.29 13.16 -25.89
N THR A 321 -30.50 11.93 -25.42
CA THR A 321 -30.04 11.44 -24.11
C THR A 321 -29.56 9.99 -24.21
N TYR A 322 -28.59 9.60 -23.37
CA TYR A 322 -28.06 8.23 -23.29
C TYR A 322 -29.06 7.18 -22.74
N LEU A 323 -30.30 7.58 -22.41
CA LEU A 323 -31.36 6.72 -21.89
C LEU A 323 -31.77 5.60 -22.85
N ARG A 324 -31.47 5.70 -24.16
CA ARG A 324 -31.82 4.66 -25.14
C ARG A 324 -31.13 3.31 -24.91
N ARG A 325 -30.07 3.23 -24.10
CA ARG A 325 -29.45 1.96 -23.66
C ARG A 325 -30.27 1.26 -22.55
N TRP A 326 -31.15 1.97 -21.86
CA TRP A 326 -31.96 1.46 -20.74
C TRP A 326 -33.39 1.09 -21.16
N VAL A 327 -33.92 1.73 -22.20
CA VAL A 327 -35.17 1.33 -22.85
C VAL A 327 -34.82 0.38 -23.98
N GLY A 328 -34.82 -0.93 -23.69
CA GLY A 328 -34.58 -1.97 -24.69
C GLY A 328 -35.51 -1.80 -25.89
N ALA A 329 -34.93 -1.82 -27.09
CA ALA A 329 -35.69 -1.58 -28.31
C ALA A 329 -36.58 -2.79 -28.64
N PRO A 330 -37.88 -2.62 -28.94
CA PRO A 330 -38.60 -3.57 -29.76
C PRO A 330 -38.11 -3.42 -31.21
N ASP A 331 -37.63 -4.49 -31.81
CA ASP A 331 -36.96 -4.46 -33.11
C ASP A 331 -37.88 -4.06 -34.28
N THR A 332 -37.32 -3.36 -35.27
CA THR A 332 -37.91 -3.28 -36.62
C THR A 332 -36.86 -2.97 -37.70
N GLY A 333 -35.80 -3.80 -37.78
CA GLY A 333 -34.75 -3.76 -38.81
C GLY A 333 -33.73 -2.62 -38.65
N GLY A 334 -32.46 -2.78 -39.02
CA GLY A 334 -31.78 -3.98 -39.54
C GLY A 334 -30.51 -3.56 -40.28
N ASN A 335 -29.39 -4.26 -40.05
CA ASN A 335 -28.05 -4.01 -40.63
C ASN A 335 -27.43 -2.65 -40.14
N GLU A 336 -26.11 -2.43 -40.10
CA GLU A 336 -24.92 -3.25 -40.42
C GLU A 336 -23.68 -2.67 -39.68
N ALA A 337 -22.60 -3.46 -39.52
CA ALA A 337 -21.24 -3.10 -39.05
C ALA A 337 -21.11 -2.41 -37.65
N GLU A 338 -20.21 -2.80 -36.74
CA GLU A 338 -18.73 -2.92 -36.82
C GLU A 338 -18.02 -1.59 -37.16
N ALA A 339 -17.00 -1.10 -36.42
CA ALA A 339 -16.29 -1.67 -35.27
C ALA A 339 -16.23 -0.69 -34.08
N SER A 340 -15.92 -1.20 -32.88
CA SER A 340 -15.62 -0.38 -31.69
C SER A 340 -14.13 -0.02 -31.64
N PRO A 341 -13.75 1.02 -30.88
CA PRO A 341 -12.77 0.72 -29.83
C PRO A 341 -12.99 1.44 -28.47
N ASN A 342 -12.84 0.70 -27.37
CA ASN A 342 -12.60 1.16 -25.98
C ASN A 342 -13.64 2.10 -25.32
N SER A 343 -14.52 1.67 -24.41
CA SER A 343 -14.54 0.48 -23.52
C SER A 343 -13.62 0.57 -22.27
N MET A 344 -14.22 0.97 -21.13
CA MET A 344 -13.74 0.67 -19.77
C MET A 344 -14.97 0.47 -18.85
N ASP A 345 -15.23 -0.77 -18.44
CA ASP A 345 -16.41 -1.15 -17.63
C ASP A 345 -16.06 -1.24 -16.14
N PHE A 346 -17.09 -1.06 -15.30
CA PHE A 346 -17.06 -1.58 -13.94
C PHE A 346 -18.32 -2.37 -13.62
N VAL A 347 -18.17 -3.70 -13.60
CA VAL A 347 -19.22 -4.64 -13.17
C VAL A 347 -19.58 -4.37 -11.72
N ARG A 348 -20.87 -4.31 -11.41
CA ARG A 348 -21.37 -4.27 -10.03
C ARG A 348 -21.63 -5.69 -9.53
N TYR A 349 -20.93 -6.08 -8.47
CA TYR A 349 -21.32 -7.19 -7.59
C TYR A 349 -21.09 -6.75 -6.15
N GLN A 350 -22.11 -6.95 -5.30
CA GLN A 350 -22.18 -6.57 -3.87
C GLN A 350 -22.05 -5.05 -3.61
#